data_AF-A0A7W7QYD9-F1
#
_entry.id   AF-A0A7W7QYD9-F1
#
_cell.length_a   1.000
_cell.length_b   1.000
_cell.length_c   1.000
_cell.angle_alpha   90.00
_cell.angle_beta   90.00
_cell.angle_gamma   90.00
#
_symmetry.space_group_name_H-M   'P 1'
#
loop_
_entity.id
_entity.type
_entity.pdbx_description
1 polymer ?
#
loop_
_entity_poly.entity_id
_entity_poly.type
_entity_poly.pdbx_seq_one_letter_code
_entity_poly.pdbx_strand_id
1 'polypeptide(L)'
;MSTLPAVPAAPAVPPIEVPCPQCTVPADQQSLRCPSCHEDLAALVRLRYAARIDYNEALTHLRCGDTPSALVLLRRALTTEPDLRPALDLLATLTARTDPAKP
;
A
#
# COMPACT_ATOMS: atom_id res chain seq x y z
N MET A 1 22.67 31.11 15.74
CA MET A 1 22.45 29.66 15.55
C MET A 1 20.96 29.46 15.41
N SER A 2 20.45 29.34 14.18
CA SER A 2 19.01 29.09 13.95
C SER A 2 18.76 27.60 14.01
N THR A 3 18.01 27.18 15.03
CA THR A 3 17.51 25.81 15.18
C THR A 3 16.41 25.58 14.14
N LEU A 4 16.60 24.61 13.25
CA LEU A 4 15.52 24.14 12.38
C LEU A 4 14.41 23.53 13.25
N PRO A 5 13.11 23.80 12.98
CA PRO A 5 12.03 23.14 13.70
C PRO A 5 12.05 21.64 13.45
N ALA A 6 11.88 20.84 14.50
CA ALA A 6 11.75 19.40 14.40
C ALA A 6 10.52 19.04 13.56
N VAL A 7 10.75 18.36 12.43
CA VAL A 7 9.67 17.79 11.62
C VAL A 7 8.99 16.72 12.48
N PRO A 8 7.65 16.74 12.66
CA PRO A 8 6.97 15.69 13.40
C PRO A 8 7.26 14.35 12.72
N ALA A 9 7.64 13.34 13.52
CA ALA A 9 7.91 12.01 13.02
C ALA A 9 6.67 11.50 12.28
N ALA A 10 6.85 11.16 11.00
CA ALA A 10 5.82 10.50 10.22
C ALA A 10 5.38 9.23 10.97
N PRO A 11 4.09 8.84 10.90
CA PRO A 11 3.64 7.61 11.51
C PRO A 11 4.50 6.44 11.03
N ALA A 12 5.01 5.65 11.97
CA ALA A 12 5.89 4.54 11.66
C ALA A 12 5.15 3.55 10.76
N VAL A 13 5.72 3.25 9.59
CA VAL A 13 5.22 2.20 8.71
C VAL A 13 5.37 0.87 9.46
N PRO A 14 4.30 0.08 9.63
CA PRO A 14 4.40 -1.19 10.34
C PRO A 14 5.37 -2.12 9.61
N PRO A 15 6.09 -2.98 10.36
CA PRO A 15 7.08 -3.87 9.77
C PRO A 15 6.45 -4.86 8.79
N ILE A 16 7.26 -5.32 7.82
CA ILE A 16 6.91 -6.44 6.94
C ILE A 16 6.95 -7.75 7.75
N GLU A 17 5.82 -8.44 7.79
CA GLU A 17 5.57 -9.66 8.57
C GLU A 17 5.35 -10.86 7.62
N VAL A 18 6.40 -11.22 6.88
CA VAL A 18 6.39 -12.37 5.97
C VAL A 18 7.44 -13.36 6.43
N PRO A 19 7.05 -14.50 7.03
CA PRO A 19 8.01 -15.51 7.45
C PRO A 19 8.57 -16.26 6.24
N CYS A 20 9.86 -16.53 6.25
CA CYS A 20 10.48 -17.45 5.32
C CYS A 20 9.85 -18.84 5.47
N PRO A 21 9.41 -19.51 4.39
CA PRO A 21 8.79 -20.83 4.48
C PRO A 21 9.76 -21.94 4.93
N GLN A 22 11.07 -21.70 4.83
CA GLN A 22 12.10 -22.65 5.26
C GLN A 22 12.57 -22.37 6.70
N CYS A 23 12.87 -21.11 7.02
CA CYS A 23 13.49 -20.75 8.29
C CYS A 23 12.51 -20.24 9.35
N THR A 24 11.26 -19.97 8.97
CA THR A 24 10.22 -19.31 9.80
C THR A 24 10.62 -17.95 10.40
N VAL A 25 11.73 -17.37 9.94
CA VAL A 25 12.20 -16.03 10.32
C VAL A 25 11.56 -14.97 9.41
N PRO A 26 11.14 -13.81 9.95
CA PRO A 26 10.63 -12.70 9.15
C PRO A 26 11.62 -12.22 8.09
N ALA A 27 11.09 -11.75 6.96
CA ALA A 27 11.87 -11.05 5.94
C ALA A 27 12.57 -9.81 6.52
N ASP A 28 13.80 -9.58 6.09
CA ASP A 28 14.48 -8.31 6.33
C ASP A 28 13.72 -7.15 5.65
N GLN A 29 13.60 -6.02 6.35
CA GLN A 29 12.76 -4.88 5.94
C GLN A 29 13.23 -4.20 4.65
N GLN A 30 14.54 -4.20 4.42
CA GLN A 30 15.15 -3.46 3.31
C GLN A 30 15.38 -4.35 2.10
N SER A 31 15.94 -5.53 2.32
CA SER A 31 16.32 -6.46 1.25
C SER A 31 15.19 -7.41 0.85
N LEU A 32 14.17 -7.58 1.69
CA LEU A 32 13.12 -8.59 1.55
C LEU A 32 13.66 -10.02 1.47
N ARG A 33 14.89 -10.25 1.93
CA ARG A 33 15.51 -11.58 2.00
C ARG A 33 15.34 -12.18 3.38
N CYS A 34 15.39 -13.51 3.46
CA CYS A 34 15.53 -14.17 4.75
C CYS A 34 16.93 -13.85 5.34
N PRO A 35 17.05 -13.35 6.58
CA PRO A 35 18.35 -13.10 7.19
C PRO A 35 19.12 -14.38 7.54
N SER A 36 18.47 -15.56 7.53
CA SER A 36 19.08 -16.84 7.84
C SER A 36 19.56 -17.61 6.60
N CYS A 37 18.69 -17.85 5.62
CA CYS A 37 19.02 -18.62 4.41
C CYS A 37 19.22 -17.77 3.15
N HIS A 38 19.04 -16.45 3.23
CA HIS A 38 19.19 -15.49 2.12
C HIS A 38 18.23 -15.66 0.92
N GLU A 39 17.23 -16.53 1.04
CA GLU A 39 16.14 -16.69 0.07
C GLU A 39 15.46 -15.35 -0.21
N ASP A 40 15.07 -15.11 -1.47
CA ASP A 40 14.36 -13.91 -1.87
C ASP A 40 12.86 -14.07 -1.60
N LEU A 41 12.34 -13.27 -0.67
CA LEU A 41 10.93 -13.34 -0.25
C LEU A 41 10.08 -12.25 -0.92
N ALA A 42 10.62 -11.49 -1.89
CA ALA A 42 9.92 -10.37 -2.50
C ALA A 42 8.57 -10.78 -3.15
N ALA A 43 8.50 -11.97 -3.75
CA ALA A 43 7.25 -12.49 -4.30
C ALA A 43 6.20 -12.75 -3.22
N LEU A 44 6.60 -13.34 -2.09
CA LEU A 44 5.70 -13.60 -0.96
C LEU A 44 5.24 -12.30 -0.31
N VAL A 45 6.14 -11.32 -0.18
CA VAL A 45 5.79 -9.96 0.29
C VAL A 45 4.78 -9.30 -0.63
N ARG A 46 4.98 -9.37 -1.95
CA ARG A 46 4.01 -8.83 -2.92
C ARG A 46 2.64 -9.49 -2.81
N LEU A 47 2.59 -10.81 -2.62
CA LEU A 47 1.32 -11.52 -2.42
C LEU A 47 0.63 -11.11 -1.12
N ARG A 48 1.38 -11.05 -0.01
CA ARG A 48 0.84 -10.72 1.32
C ARG A 48 0.28 -9.30 1.40
N TYR A 49 0.92 -8.35 0.73
CA TYR A 49 0.60 -6.92 0.78
C TYR A 49 0.00 -6.38 -0.52
N ALA A 50 -0.49 -7.26 -1.40
CA ALA A 50 -1.01 -6.88 -2.71
C ALA A 50 -2.04 -5.73 -2.65
N ALA A 51 -2.98 -5.79 -1.70
CA ALA A 51 -4.01 -4.75 -1.54
C ALA A 51 -3.41 -3.36 -1.26
N ARG A 52 -2.39 -3.30 -0.39
CA ARG A 52 -1.73 -2.04 -0.02
C ARG A 52 -0.83 -1.52 -1.14
N ILE A 53 -0.20 -2.43 -1.89
CA ILE A 53 0.57 -2.09 -3.09
C ILE A 53 -0.36 -1.48 -4.14
N ASP A 54 -1.47 -2.14 -4.47
CA ASP A 54 -2.48 -1.64 -5.40
C ASP A 54 -3.04 -0.27 -4.94
N TYR A 55 -3.31 -0.09 -3.65
CA TYR A 55 -3.72 1.20 -3.09
C TYR A 55 -2.66 2.30 -3.31
N ASN A 56 -1.40 2.04 -3.00
CA ASN A 56 -0.32 3.03 -3.18
C ASN A 56 -0.08 3.36 -4.66
N GLU A 57 -0.24 2.37 -5.54
CA GLU A 57 -0.17 2.58 -6.99
C GLU A 57 -1.35 3.44 -7.46
N ALA A 58 -2.55 3.22 -6.95
CA ALA A 58 -3.71 4.08 -7.23
C ALA A 58 -3.46 5.55 -6.85
N LEU A 59 -2.84 5.80 -5.68
CA LEU A 59 -2.44 7.15 -5.28
C LEU A 59 -1.46 7.78 -6.29
N THR A 60 -0.60 6.97 -6.89
CA THR A 60 0.34 7.43 -7.92
C THR A 60 -0.38 7.81 -9.20
N HIS A 61 -1.34 7.01 -9.67
CA HIS A 61 -2.18 7.35 -10.82
C HIS A 61 -2.98 8.64 -10.59
N LEU A 62 -3.55 8.84 -9.40
CA LEU A 62 -4.28 10.06 -9.07
C LEU A 62 -3.39 11.31 -9.11
N ARG A 63 -2.15 11.23 -8.63
CA ARG A 63 -1.18 12.35 -8.75
C ARG A 63 -0.86 12.70 -10.21
N CYS A 64 -0.92 11.71 -11.10
CA CYS A 64 -0.75 11.90 -12.54
C CYS A 64 -2.04 12.30 -13.27
N GLY A 65 -3.18 12.44 -12.58
CA GLY A 65 -4.48 12.75 -13.17
C GLY A 65 -5.22 11.55 -13.79
N ASP A 66 -4.66 10.34 -13.71
CA ASP A 66 -5.22 9.12 -14.28
C ASP A 66 -6.22 8.47 -13.30
N THR A 67 -7.41 9.08 -13.22
CA THR A 67 -8.50 8.58 -12.37
C THR A 67 -9.01 7.20 -12.77
N PRO A 68 -9.17 6.85 -14.07
CA PRO A 68 -9.64 5.52 -14.47
C PRO A 68 -8.76 4.38 -13.97
N SER A 69 -7.43 4.46 -14.11
CA SER A 69 -6.53 3.42 -13.63
C SER A 69 -6.53 3.32 -12.11
N ALA A 70 -6.60 4.46 -11.41
CA ALA A 70 -6.73 4.47 -9.96
C ALA A 70 -7.98 3.72 -9.48
N LEU A 71 -9.14 3.88 -10.15
CA LEU A 71 -10.38 3.18 -9.79
C LEU A 71 -10.26 1.66 -9.97
N VAL A 72 -9.56 1.19 -11.00
CA VAL A 72 -9.31 -0.25 -11.22
C VAL A 72 -8.48 -0.82 -10.05
N LEU A 73 -7.39 -0.14 -9.70
CA LEU A 73 -6.50 -0.56 -8.62
C LEU A 73 -7.19 -0.54 -7.25
N LEU A 74 -7.98 0.50 -6.94
CA LEU A 74 -8.73 0.56 -5.68
C LEU A 74 -9.74 -0.58 -5.55
N ARG A 75 -10.46 -0.91 -6.63
CA ARG A 75 -11.39 -2.05 -6.62
C ARG A 75 -10.66 -3.37 -6.41
N ARG A 76 -9.51 -3.56 -7.07
CA ARG A 76 -8.67 -4.76 -6.89
C ARG A 76 -8.13 -4.86 -5.45
N ALA A 77 -7.70 -3.75 -4.87
CA ALA A 77 -7.27 -3.69 -3.47
C ALA A 77 -8.39 -4.15 -2.52
N LEU A 78 -9.62 -3.66 -2.73
CA LEU A 78 -10.78 -4.01 -1.91
C LEU A 78 -11.29 -5.43 -2.15
N THR A 79 -11.10 -6.00 -3.34
CA THR A 79 -11.34 -7.44 -3.57
C THR A 79 -10.39 -8.30 -2.73
N THR A 80 -9.16 -7.81 -2.48
CA THR A 80 -8.13 -8.55 -1.75
C THR A 80 -8.23 -8.33 -0.23
N GLU A 81 -8.49 -7.09 0.20
CA GLU A 81 -8.64 -6.68 1.60
C GLU A 81 -9.90 -5.78 1.71
N PRO A 82 -11.10 -6.37 1.91
CA PRO A 82 -12.38 -5.64 1.90
C PRO A 82 -12.46 -4.54 2.97
N ASP A 83 -11.75 -4.72 4.08
CA ASP A 83 -11.75 -3.80 5.22
C ASP A 83 -10.64 -2.74 5.15
N LEU A 84 -9.94 -2.61 4.01
CA LEU A 84 -8.89 -1.61 3.82
C LEU A 84 -9.49 -0.20 3.79
N ARG A 85 -9.68 0.38 4.97
CA ARG A 85 -10.40 1.65 5.18
C ARG A 85 -9.92 2.80 4.31
N PRO A 86 -8.60 3.04 4.13
CA PRO A 86 -8.13 4.10 3.25
C PRO A 86 -8.57 3.94 1.79
N ALA A 87 -8.69 2.70 1.30
CA ALA A 87 -9.15 2.43 -0.06
C ALA A 87 -10.67 2.61 -0.20
N LEU A 88 -11.46 2.21 0.82
CA LEU A 88 -12.90 2.45 0.87
C LEU A 88 -13.22 3.95 0.82
N ASP A 89 -12.59 4.73 1.71
CA ASP A 89 -12.85 6.17 1.84
C ASP A 89 -12.45 6.91 0.56
N LEU A 90 -11.31 6.53 -0.06
CA LEU A 90 -10.86 7.11 -1.30
C LEU A 90 -11.77 6.76 -2.47
N LEU A 91 -12.21 5.50 -2.59
CA LEU A 91 -13.13 5.08 -3.66
C LEU A 91 -14.46 5.84 -3.58
N ALA A 92 -15.05 5.95 -2.39
CA ALA A 92 -16.28 6.70 -2.16
C ALA A 92 -16.15 8.18 -2.58
N THR A 93 -15.02 8.80 -2.23
CA THR A 93 -14.71 10.18 -2.60
C THR A 93 -14.62 10.35 -4.11
N LEU A 94 -13.96 9.43 -4.82
CA LEU A 94 -13.83 9.51 -6.27
C LEU A 94 -15.17 9.30 -6.96
N THR A 95 -15.96 8.30 -6.56
CA THR A 95 -17.27 8.01 -7.18
C THR A 95 -18.27 9.15 -7.00
N ALA A 96 -18.28 9.80 -5.83
CA ALA A 96 -19.15 10.95 -5.59
C ALA A 96 -18.83 12.17 -6.49
N ARG A 97 -17.60 12.25 -7.01
CA ARG A 97 -17.17 13.32 -7.92
C ARG A 97 -17.49 13.00 -9.38
N THR A 98 -17.53 11.72 -9.74
CA THR A 98 -17.84 11.26 -11.11
C THR A 98 -19.33 11.13 -11.40
N ASP A 99 -20.18 11.03 -10.38
CA ASP A 99 -21.64 11.16 -10.52
C ASP A 99 -22.09 12.60 -10.19
N PRO A 100 -22.05 13.56 -11.13
CA PRO A 100 -22.87 14.75 -10.98
C PRO A 100 -24.32 14.27 -11.10
N ALA A 101 -25.08 14.35 -10.01
CA ALA A 101 -26.50 14.07 -9.97
C ALA A 101 -27.20 14.57 -11.25
N LYS A 102 -27.88 13.65 -11.93
CA LYS A 102 -28.73 13.94 -13.09
C LYS A 102 -29.85 14.92 -12.65
N PRO A 103 -30.06 16.05 -13.34
CA PRO A 103 -31.20 16.93 -13.06
C PRO A 103 -32.54 16.25 -13.36
#